data_AF-A0A7U3Q3L2-F1
#
_entry.id   AF-A0A7U3Q3L2-F1
#
_cell.length_a   1.000
_cell.length_b   1.000
_cell.length_c   1.000
_cell.angle_alpha   90.00
_cell.angle_beta   90.00
_cell.angle_gamma   90.00
#
_symmetry.space_group_name_H-M   'P 1'
#
loop_
_entity.id
_entity.type
_entity.pdbx_description
1 polymer ?
#
loop_
_entity_poly.entity_id
_entity_poly.type
_entity_poly.pdbx_seq_one_letter_code
_entity_poly.pdbx_strand_id
1 'polypeptide(L)'
;MEELTKKVLEELKRFDEFNDTQVLQQHYKAVLDAYIVGNYPMGFEGETLMCSIHEVCSDDNSHNCVGCNLQEQSSLIIRFLSGYASFASEHAVSIHFHMLLYLLAERYNQYIEMMDIPIAAKSRHFKIFQKVIHWANFIKHPKAFVLVHHPQYFIDGIDTDPQRQKERIHEARENKHLIDDSFVSEYYAGSEHNGKLMTALAKKENVIVLFPDPLQLIESFVKAQQEFVSLIVDNKVFREIITNKANLRASFSQSEA
;
A
#
# COMPACT_ATOMS: atom_id res chain seq x y z
N MET A 1 -5.85 -36.72 -9.26
CA MET A 1 -5.63 -35.38 -8.67
C MET A 1 -4.51 -34.62 -9.36
N GLU A 2 -3.37 -35.27 -9.67
CA GLU A 2 -2.25 -34.62 -10.38
C GLU A 2 -2.63 -34.10 -11.78
N GLU A 3 -3.39 -34.87 -12.57
CA GLU A 3 -3.80 -34.43 -13.91
C GLU A 3 -4.78 -33.24 -13.89
N LEU A 4 -5.68 -33.19 -12.90
CA LEU A 4 -6.57 -32.04 -12.70
C LEU A 4 -5.76 -30.79 -12.30
N THR A 5 -4.78 -30.96 -11.41
CA THR A 5 -3.88 -29.86 -11.00
C THR A 5 -3.10 -29.33 -12.20
N LYS A 6 -2.58 -30.22 -13.06
CA LYS A 6 -1.87 -29.83 -14.27
C LYS A 6 -2.77 -29.05 -15.24
N LYS A 7 -4.00 -29.52 -15.49
CA LYS A 7 -4.96 -28.82 -16.35
C LYS A 7 -5.33 -27.44 -15.81
N VAL A 8 -5.53 -27.31 -14.49
CA VAL A 8 -5.80 -26.01 -13.86
C VAL A 8 -4.60 -25.07 -14.02
N LEU A 9 -3.37 -25.55 -13.81
CA LEU A 9 -2.16 -24.75 -13.99
C LEU A 9 -1.94 -24.34 -15.45
N GLU A 10 -2.28 -25.20 -16.42
CA GLU A 10 -2.22 -24.89 -17.84
C GLU A 10 -3.25 -23.81 -18.23
N GLU A 11 -4.48 -23.89 -17.72
CA GLU A 11 -5.50 -22.86 -17.93
C GLU A 11 -5.12 -21.53 -17.27
N LEU A 12 -4.59 -21.54 -16.04
CA LEU A 12 -4.13 -20.32 -15.36
C LEU A 12 -3.02 -19.61 -16.16
N LYS A 13 -2.10 -20.37 -16.76
CA LYS A 13 -1.05 -19.80 -17.63
C LYS A 13 -1.62 -19.08 -18.85
N ARG A 14 -2.72 -19.57 -19.43
CA ARG A 14 -3.41 -18.91 -20.56
C ARG A 14 -4.05 -17.58 -20.18
N PHE A 15 -4.47 -17.41 -18.92
CA PHE A 15 -5.00 -16.13 -18.43
C PHE A 15 -3.91 -15.08 -18.18
N ASP A 16 -2.68 -15.52 -17.86
CA ASP A 16 -1.53 -14.65 -17.60
C ASP A 16 -0.64 -14.41 -18.85
N GLU A 17 -1.05 -14.86 -20.05
CA GLU A 17 -0.24 -14.90 -21.28
C GLU A 17 0.21 -13.53 -21.86
N PHE A 18 -0.02 -12.41 -21.17
CA PHE A 18 0.08 -11.10 -21.79
C PHE A 18 1.23 -10.19 -21.36
N ASN A 19 2.04 -10.50 -20.35
CA ASN A 19 3.15 -9.62 -19.98
C ASN A 19 4.46 -10.37 -19.78
N ASP A 20 5.56 -9.78 -20.27
CA ASP A 20 6.90 -10.26 -19.98
C ASP A 20 7.16 -10.11 -18.49
N THR A 21 7.09 -11.24 -17.80
CA THR A 21 7.36 -11.36 -16.37
C THR A 21 8.70 -10.73 -15.98
N GLN A 22 9.68 -10.65 -16.91
CA GLN A 22 10.97 -10.03 -16.65
C GLN A 22 10.86 -8.52 -16.38
N VAL A 23 10.01 -7.79 -17.12
CA VAL A 23 9.81 -6.34 -16.92
C VAL A 23 9.18 -6.10 -15.55
N LEU A 24 8.14 -6.86 -15.20
CA LEU A 24 7.50 -6.80 -13.88
C LEU A 24 8.49 -7.11 -12.74
N GLN A 25 9.28 -8.17 -12.89
CA GLN A 25 10.29 -8.58 -11.91
C GLN A 25 11.37 -7.51 -11.70
N GLN A 26 11.88 -6.90 -12.78
CA GLN A 26 12.85 -5.82 -12.71
C GLN A 26 12.28 -4.59 -12.00
N HIS A 27 11.04 -4.24 -12.31
CA HIS A 27 10.39 -3.09 -11.68
C HIS A 27 10.18 -3.30 -10.19
N TYR A 28 9.69 -4.47 -9.77
CA TYR A 28 9.53 -4.79 -8.34
C TYR A 28 10.86 -5.01 -7.61
N LYS A 29 11.95 -5.35 -8.31
CA LYS A 29 13.29 -5.27 -7.74
C LYS A 29 13.65 -3.81 -7.40
N ALA A 30 13.37 -2.86 -8.28
CA ALA A 30 13.60 -1.44 -7.99
C ALA A 30 12.74 -0.94 -6.82
N VAL A 31 11.49 -1.42 -6.71
CA VAL A 31 10.60 -1.15 -5.57
C VAL A 31 11.22 -1.67 -4.26
N LEU A 32 11.76 -2.90 -4.26
CA LEU A 32 12.47 -3.47 -3.11
C LEU A 32 13.69 -2.64 -2.72
N ASP A 33 14.52 -2.29 -3.71
CA ASP A 33 15.74 -1.50 -3.49
C ASP A 33 15.38 -0.14 -2.86
N ALA A 34 14.39 0.57 -3.41
CA ALA A 34 13.91 1.85 -2.87
C ALA A 34 13.37 1.72 -1.44
N TYR A 35 12.61 0.65 -1.15
CA TYR A 35 12.08 0.40 0.19
C TYR A 35 13.18 0.13 1.21
N ILE A 36 14.18 -0.69 0.85
CA ILE A 36 15.33 -1.01 1.70
C ILE A 36 16.13 0.27 1.98
N VAL A 37 16.53 1.02 0.95
CA VAL A 37 17.31 2.25 1.10
C VAL A 37 16.61 3.24 2.03
N GLY A 38 15.29 3.37 1.90
CA GLY A 38 14.50 4.28 2.71
C GLY A 38 14.28 3.88 4.17
N ASN A 39 14.23 2.58 4.45
CA ASN A 39 13.92 2.04 5.79
C ASN A 39 15.13 1.46 6.54
N TYR A 40 16.29 1.31 5.89
CA TYR A 40 17.51 0.75 6.45
C TYR A 40 18.71 1.69 6.19
N PRO A 41 18.69 2.90 6.74
CA PRO A 41 19.68 3.94 6.43
C PRO A 41 21.12 3.54 6.81
N MET A 42 21.29 2.62 7.76
CA MET A 42 22.61 2.11 8.19
C MET A 42 22.89 0.66 7.74
N GLY A 43 22.08 0.11 6.82
CA GLY A 43 22.19 -1.27 6.35
C GLY A 43 21.42 -2.31 7.21
N PHE A 44 21.57 -3.60 6.86
CA PHE A 44 20.80 -4.71 7.46
C PHE A 44 21.25 -5.10 8.87
N GLU A 45 22.47 -4.73 9.24
CA GLU A 45 23.08 -5.01 10.56
C GLU A 45 22.84 -3.87 11.58
N GLY A 46 22.14 -2.80 11.18
CA GLY A 46 21.91 -1.60 11.98
C GLY A 46 20.44 -1.17 12.06
N GLU A 47 20.17 -0.27 13.01
CA GLU A 47 18.88 0.30 13.37
C GLU A 47 18.02 0.64 12.14
N THR A 48 16.85 0.00 12.06
CA THR A 48 15.85 0.34 11.03
C THR A 48 15.25 1.71 11.30
N LEU A 49 14.66 2.33 10.28
CA LEU A 49 13.91 3.57 10.44
C LEU A 49 12.90 3.49 11.61
N MET A 50 12.22 2.36 11.76
CA MET A 50 11.25 2.15 12.84
C MET A 50 11.91 1.94 14.21
N CYS A 51 13.13 1.39 14.25
CA CYS A 51 13.89 1.21 15.49
C CYS A 51 14.29 2.55 16.12
N SER A 52 14.48 3.61 15.33
CA SER A 52 14.76 4.94 15.88
C SER A 52 13.65 5.47 16.79
N ILE A 53 12.40 5.03 16.59
CA ILE A 53 11.28 5.33 17.51
C ILE A 53 11.50 4.61 18.84
N HIS A 54 11.97 3.37 18.80
CA HIS A 54 12.24 2.58 20.01
C HIS A 54 13.33 3.24 20.87
N GLU A 55 14.42 3.73 20.25
CA GLU A 55 15.51 4.40 20.96
C GLU A 55 15.05 5.62 21.76
N VAL A 56 14.12 6.40 21.21
CA VAL A 56 13.70 7.66 21.84
C VAL A 56 12.48 7.50 22.74
N CYS A 57 11.67 6.45 22.56
CA CYS A 57 10.42 6.26 23.28
C CYS A 57 10.45 5.11 24.30
N SER A 58 11.59 4.43 24.48
CA SER A 58 11.76 3.37 25.48
C SER A 58 12.51 3.93 26.69
N ASP A 59 11.98 3.70 27.90
CA ASP A 59 12.75 3.84 29.14
C ASP A 59 13.49 2.52 29.43
N ASP A 60 14.53 2.54 30.28
CA ASP A 60 15.40 1.38 30.64
C ASP A 60 14.66 0.08 31.06
N ASN A 61 13.34 0.14 31.25
CA ASN A 61 12.47 -0.98 31.65
C ASN A 61 11.17 -1.10 30.84
N SER A 62 10.98 -0.37 29.74
CA SER A 62 9.74 -0.41 28.95
C SER A 62 10.01 -0.54 27.45
N HIS A 63 9.57 -1.66 26.87
CA HIS A 63 9.59 -1.87 25.42
C HIS A 63 8.56 -0.96 24.76
N ASN A 64 9.00 -0.03 23.90
CA ASN A 64 8.05 0.77 23.13
C ASN A 64 7.41 -0.07 22.01
N CYS A 65 6.12 -0.37 22.16
CA CYS A 65 5.39 -1.20 21.21
C CYS A 65 5.19 -0.55 19.83
N VAL A 66 5.32 0.77 19.67
CA VAL A 66 5.06 1.46 18.39
C VAL A 66 6.11 1.12 17.35
N GLY A 67 7.39 1.31 17.67
CA GLY A 67 8.49 1.01 16.76
C GLY A 67 8.48 -0.45 16.32
N CYS A 68 8.28 -1.38 17.25
CA CYS A 68 8.25 -2.82 16.94
C CYS A 68 7.02 -3.23 16.14
N ASN A 69 5.85 -2.66 16.42
CA ASN A 69 4.63 -2.93 15.68
C ASN A 69 4.72 -2.42 14.23
N LEU A 70 5.35 -1.26 14.00
CA LEU A 70 5.61 -0.75 12.65
C LEU A 70 6.67 -1.59 11.94
N GLN A 71 7.74 -1.99 12.64
CA GLN A 71 8.82 -2.80 12.07
C GLN A 71 8.34 -4.19 11.64
N GLU A 72 7.44 -4.81 12.41
CA GLU A 72 6.84 -6.10 12.05
C GLU A 72 6.14 -6.03 10.68
N GLN A 73 5.32 -5.01 10.45
CA GLN A 73 4.65 -4.84 9.15
C GLN A 73 5.60 -4.45 8.03
N SER A 74 6.59 -3.59 8.34
CA SER A 74 7.65 -3.26 7.38
C SER A 74 8.37 -4.53 6.90
N SER A 75 8.61 -5.47 7.81
CA SER A 75 9.22 -6.76 7.49
C SER A 75 8.33 -7.64 6.60
N LEU A 76 7.00 -7.57 6.70
CA LEU A 76 6.09 -8.28 5.80
C LEU A 76 6.17 -7.74 4.37
N ILE A 77 6.26 -6.42 4.19
CA ILE A 77 6.44 -5.79 2.88
C ILE A 77 7.75 -6.27 2.25
N ILE A 78 8.85 -6.28 3.01
CA ILE A 78 10.16 -6.76 2.52
C ILE A 78 10.10 -8.23 2.13
N ARG A 79 9.49 -9.09 2.95
CA ARG A 79 9.34 -10.52 2.63
C ARG A 79 8.58 -10.73 1.33
N PHE A 80 7.50 -9.98 1.12
CA PHE A 80 6.76 -10.02 -0.13
C PHE A 80 7.61 -9.54 -1.31
N LEU A 81 8.22 -8.36 -1.21
CA LEU A 81 9.03 -7.76 -2.27
C LEU A 81 10.29 -8.58 -2.59
N SER A 82 10.84 -9.32 -1.62
CA SER A 82 11.96 -10.24 -1.82
C SER A 82 11.61 -11.42 -2.74
N GLY A 83 10.31 -11.71 -2.88
CA GLY A 83 9.77 -12.68 -3.82
C GLY A 83 9.68 -12.18 -5.26
N TYR A 84 10.21 -10.98 -5.58
CA TYR A 84 10.03 -10.33 -6.88
C TYR A 84 10.32 -11.25 -8.06
N ALA A 85 11.35 -12.10 -7.99
CA ALA A 85 11.76 -13.00 -9.07
C ALA A 85 10.69 -14.07 -9.41
N SER A 86 9.70 -14.28 -8.55
CA SER A 86 8.58 -15.21 -8.75
C SER A 86 7.29 -14.50 -9.19
N PHE A 87 7.33 -13.18 -9.37
CA PHE A 87 6.16 -12.41 -9.81
C PHE A 87 5.85 -12.70 -11.28
N ALA A 88 4.59 -13.05 -11.54
CA ALA A 88 4.12 -13.45 -12.86
C ALA A 88 2.82 -12.77 -13.30
N SER A 89 2.04 -12.21 -12.36
CA SER A 89 0.72 -11.61 -12.66
C SER A 89 0.63 -10.21 -12.07
N GLU A 90 0.45 -9.21 -12.91
CA GLU A 90 0.32 -7.80 -12.49
C GLU A 90 -0.83 -7.60 -11.51
N HIS A 91 -1.96 -8.24 -11.78
CA HIS A 91 -3.15 -8.16 -10.94
C HIS A 91 -2.88 -8.73 -9.54
N ALA A 92 -2.36 -9.96 -9.47
CA ALA A 92 -2.12 -10.62 -8.20
C ALA A 92 -1.05 -9.89 -7.37
N VAL A 93 0.03 -9.45 -8.02
CA VAL A 93 1.12 -8.72 -7.35
C VAL A 93 0.62 -7.36 -6.85
N SER A 94 -0.14 -6.62 -7.66
CA SER A 94 -0.69 -5.32 -7.28
C SER A 94 -1.65 -5.41 -6.12
N ILE A 95 -2.54 -6.43 -6.09
CA ILE A 95 -3.44 -6.65 -4.95
C ILE A 95 -2.64 -6.88 -3.66
N HIS A 96 -1.69 -7.83 -3.67
CA HIS A 96 -0.92 -8.14 -2.47
C HIS A 96 -0.10 -6.93 -1.99
N PHE A 97 0.54 -6.23 -2.93
CA PHE A 97 1.35 -5.05 -2.63
C PHE A 97 0.50 -3.96 -1.96
N HIS A 98 -0.64 -3.58 -2.56
CA HIS A 98 -1.52 -2.55 -2.00
C HIS A 98 -2.11 -2.96 -0.65
N MET A 99 -2.45 -4.24 -0.46
CA MET A 99 -2.97 -4.72 0.82
C MET A 99 -1.93 -4.68 1.94
N LEU A 100 -0.66 -5.00 1.66
CA LEU A 100 0.43 -4.87 2.65
C LEU A 100 0.71 -3.41 2.99
N LEU A 101 0.75 -2.52 1.99
CA LEU A 101 0.88 -1.08 2.22
C LEU A 101 -0.29 -0.54 3.05
N TYR A 102 -1.51 -1.01 2.78
CA TYR A 102 -2.71 -0.62 3.53
C TYR A 102 -2.62 -0.99 5.01
N LEU A 103 -2.21 -2.22 5.33
CA LEU A 103 -2.07 -2.64 6.73
C LEU A 103 -1.10 -1.75 7.51
N LEU A 104 -0.01 -1.33 6.86
CA LEU A 104 0.96 -0.41 7.45
C LEU A 104 0.43 1.04 7.50
N ALA A 105 -0.23 1.52 6.44
CA ALA A 105 -0.83 2.84 6.37
C ALA A 105 -1.89 3.06 7.46
N GLU A 106 -2.73 2.05 7.71
CA GLU A 106 -3.73 2.07 8.79
C GLU A 106 -3.06 2.21 10.16
N ARG A 107 -1.97 1.47 10.42
CA ARG A 107 -1.22 1.62 11.69
C ARG A 107 -0.65 3.02 11.85
N TYR A 108 -0.06 3.60 10.80
CA TYR A 108 0.36 5.00 10.84
C TYR A 108 -0.79 5.95 11.15
N ASN A 109 -1.92 5.80 10.47
CA ASN A 109 -3.09 6.65 10.71
C ASN A 109 -3.59 6.55 12.16
N GLN A 110 -3.62 5.36 12.75
CA GLN A 110 -3.96 5.20 14.17
C GLN A 110 -3.03 6.03 15.07
N TYR A 111 -1.72 5.99 14.85
CA TYR A 111 -0.78 6.79 15.64
C TYR A 111 -0.90 8.30 15.36
N ILE A 112 -1.12 8.70 14.10
CA ILE A 112 -1.36 10.10 13.71
C ILE A 112 -2.64 10.64 14.37
N GLU A 113 -3.69 9.82 14.48
CA GLU A 113 -4.91 10.14 15.23
C GLU A 113 -4.65 10.27 16.73
N MET A 114 -3.85 9.36 17.31
CA MET A 114 -3.48 9.43 18.73
C MET A 114 -2.70 10.71 19.08
N MET A 115 -1.88 11.22 18.15
CA MET A 115 -1.13 12.47 18.31
C MET A 115 -1.96 13.74 18.06
N ASP A 116 -3.23 13.60 17.65
CA ASP A 116 -4.13 14.71 17.32
C ASP A 116 -3.53 15.71 16.32
N ILE A 117 -2.82 15.20 15.29
CA ILE A 117 -2.21 16.06 14.27
C ILE A 117 -3.31 16.79 13.50
N PRO A 118 -3.20 18.13 13.30
CA PRO A 118 -4.21 18.89 12.56
C PRO A 118 -4.45 18.35 11.15
N ILE A 119 -5.71 18.35 10.70
CA ILE A 119 -6.12 17.82 9.38
C ILE A 119 -5.29 18.43 8.23
N ALA A 120 -5.04 19.74 8.28
CA ALA A 120 -4.25 20.43 7.25
C ALA A 120 -2.80 19.90 7.14
N ALA A 121 -2.20 19.47 8.26
CA ALA A 121 -0.89 18.84 8.26
C ALA A 121 -0.98 17.40 7.77
N LYS A 122 -2.00 16.63 8.22
CA LYS A 122 -2.27 15.26 7.75
C LYS A 122 -2.39 15.19 6.23
N SER A 123 -3.21 16.06 5.63
CA SER A 123 -3.42 16.10 4.17
C SER A 123 -2.18 16.51 3.38
N ARG A 124 -1.22 17.20 3.99
CA ARG A 124 0.00 17.65 3.32
C ARG A 124 1.09 16.58 3.33
N HIS A 125 1.30 15.97 4.48
CA HIS A 125 2.43 15.08 4.76
C HIS A 125 2.07 13.60 4.55
N PHE A 126 0.81 13.22 4.81
CA PHE A 126 0.39 11.81 4.86
C PHE A 126 -0.67 11.45 3.81
N LYS A 127 -0.80 12.26 2.74
CA LYS A 127 -1.74 12.00 1.64
C LYS A 127 -1.57 10.64 0.98
N ILE A 128 -0.34 10.11 0.98
CA ILE A 128 -0.04 8.82 0.36
C ILE A 128 -0.71 7.66 1.10
N PHE A 129 -0.86 7.74 2.42
CA PHE A 129 -1.60 6.74 3.21
C PHE A 129 -3.06 6.71 2.79
N GLN A 130 -3.68 7.87 2.57
CA GLN A 130 -5.06 7.96 2.07
C GLN A 130 -5.20 7.36 0.66
N LYS A 131 -4.25 7.65 -0.25
CA LYS A 131 -4.23 7.03 -1.59
C LYS A 131 -4.19 5.50 -1.50
N VAL A 132 -3.30 4.94 -0.67
CA VAL A 132 -3.20 3.49 -0.44
C VAL A 132 -4.50 2.93 0.13
N ILE A 133 -5.13 3.62 1.08
CA ILE A 133 -6.40 3.21 1.69
C ILE A 133 -7.54 3.19 0.66
N HIS A 134 -7.63 4.19 -0.21
CA HIS A 134 -8.65 4.21 -1.26
C HIS A 134 -8.49 3.02 -2.21
N TRP A 135 -7.26 2.70 -2.63
CA TRP A 135 -6.98 1.51 -3.44
C TRP A 135 -7.34 0.21 -2.73
N ALA A 136 -6.98 0.08 -1.45
CA ALA A 136 -7.37 -1.07 -0.66
C ALA A 136 -8.89 -1.17 -0.49
N ASN A 137 -9.61 -0.05 -0.39
CA ASN A 137 -11.07 -0.06 -0.35
C ASN A 137 -11.68 -0.54 -1.67
N PHE A 138 -11.11 -0.14 -2.82
CA PHE A 138 -11.49 -0.69 -4.11
C PHE A 138 -11.31 -2.22 -4.15
N ILE A 139 -10.16 -2.71 -3.70
CA ILE A 139 -9.83 -4.15 -3.69
C ILE A 139 -10.74 -4.93 -2.74
N LYS A 140 -10.89 -4.47 -1.48
CA LYS A 140 -11.69 -5.15 -0.44
C LYS A 140 -13.19 -5.07 -0.71
N HIS A 141 -13.64 -3.97 -1.28
CA HIS A 141 -15.05 -3.64 -1.43
C HIS A 141 -15.34 -3.22 -2.86
N PRO A 142 -15.37 -4.16 -3.83
CA PRO A 142 -15.52 -3.83 -5.25
C PRO A 142 -16.84 -3.12 -5.60
N LYS A 143 -17.85 -3.09 -4.72
CA LYS A 143 -19.14 -2.40 -4.94
C LYS A 143 -19.70 -2.72 -6.33
N ALA A 144 -19.94 -1.73 -7.20
CA ALA A 144 -20.46 -1.92 -8.55
C ALA A 144 -19.48 -2.63 -9.50
N PHE A 145 -18.18 -2.65 -9.20
CA PHE A 145 -17.16 -3.29 -10.02
C PHE A 145 -17.38 -4.80 -10.19
N VAL A 146 -18.09 -5.45 -9.25
CA VAL A 146 -18.47 -6.87 -9.39
C VAL A 146 -19.37 -7.15 -10.60
N LEU A 147 -19.95 -6.10 -11.19
CA LEU A 147 -20.83 -6.17 -12.37
C LEU A 147 -20.11 -5.84 -13.68
N VAL A 148 -18.79 -5.63 -13.64
CA VAL A 148 -17.95 -5.40 -14.81
C VAL A 148 -17.63 -6.72 -15.49
N HIS A 149 -17.73 -6.75 -16.81
CA HIS A 149 -17.43 -7.95 -17.60
C HIS A 149 -15.97 -7.93 -18.03
N HIS A 150 -15.18 -8.90 -17.54
CA HIS A 150 -13.78 -9.12 -17.89
C HIS A 150 -12.89 -7.84 -17.83
N PRO A 151 -12.70 -7.25 -16.63
CA PRO A 151 -11.79 -6.12 -16.48
C PRO A 151 -10.37 -6.52 -16.84
N GLN A 152 -9.63 -5.56 -17.40
CA GLN A 152 -8.21 -5.70 -17.70
C GLN A 152 -7.40 -4.94 -16.66
N TYR A 153 -6.27 -5.49 -16.25
CA TYR A 153 -5.43 -4.93 -15.20
C TYR A 153 -4.08 -4.55 -15.79
N PHE A 154 -3.63 -3.33 -15.48
CA PHE A 154 -2.30 -2.84 -15.83
C PHE A 154 -1.68 -2.17 -14.62
N ILE A 155 -0.36 -2.06 -14.65
CA ILE A 155 0.40 -1.18 -13.77
C ILE A 155 0.95 -0.03 -14.60
N ASP A 156 0.72 1.20 -14.14
CA ASP A 156 1.20 2.40 -14.79
C ASP A 156 2.74 2.36 -14.93
N GLY A 157 3.23 2.57 -16.15
CA GLY A 157 4.65 2.55 -16.47
C GLY A 157 5.29 1.16 -16.62
N ILE A 158 4.53 0.06 -16.47
CA ILE A 158 5.01 -1.31 -16.67
C ILE A 158 4.28 -1.95 -17.86
N ASP A 159 4.93 -2.01 -19.01
CA ASP A 159 4.48 -2.80 -20.17
C ASP A 159 5.67 -3.13 -21.09
N THR A 160 5.60 -4.27 -21.76
CA THR A 160 6.52 -4.64 -22.85
C THR A 160 6.38 -3.75 -24.08
N ASP A 161 5.19 -3.17 -24.28
CA ASP A 161 4.87 -2.21 -25.31
C ASP A 161 4.25 -0.96 -24.67
N PRO A 162 5.10 -0.05 -24.15
CA PRO A 162 4.65 1.16 -23.48
C PRO A 162 3.75 2.06 -24.34
N GLN A 163 3.91 1.99 -25.66
CA GLN A 163 3.11 2.80 -26.58
C GLN A 163 1.70 2.24 -26.70
N ARG A 164 1.56 0.92 -26.87
CA ARG A 164 0.27 0.25 -26.87
C ARG A 164 -0.46 0.39 -25.53
N GLN A 165 0.27 0.34 -24.41
CA GLN A 165 -0.32 0.60 -23.09
C GLN A 165 -0.94 2.00 -23.03
N LYS A 166 -0.18 3.03 -23.46
CA LYS A 166 -0.66 4.42 -23.50
C LYS A 166 -1.89 4.59 -24.38
N GLU A 167 -1.94 3.94 -25.53
CA GLU A 167 -3.08 3.98 -26.44
C GLU A 167 -4.33 3.38 -25.78
N ARG A 168 -4.20 2.21 -25.13
CA ARG A 168 -5.31 1.57 -24.39
C ARG A 168 -5.79 2.40 -23.21
N ILE A 169 -4.87 2.99 -22.45
CA ILE A 169 -5.20 3.89 -21.34
C ILE A 169 -5.93 5.13 -21.86
N HIS A 170 -5.47 5.71 -22.98
CA HIS A 170 -6.12 6.85 -23.61
C HIS A 170 -7.54 6.51 -24.05
N GLU A 171 -7.73 5.42 -24.78
CA GLU A 171 -9.04 4.94 -25.23
C GLU A 171 -9.99 4.66 -24.04
N ALA A 172 -9.50 3.98 -22.99
CA ALA A 172 -10.31 3.70 -21.80
C ALA A 172 -10.70 4.99 -21.06
N ARG A 173 -9.81 5.99 -21.05
CA ARG A 173 -10.11 7.30 -20.45
C ARG A 173 -11.17 8.06 -21.24
N GLU A 174 -11.08 8.09 -22.57
CA GLU A 174 -12.10 8.73 -23.44
C GLU A 174 -13.47 8.06 -23.28
N ASN A 175 -13.49 6.74 -23.14
CA ASN A 175 -14.70 5.96 -22.95
C ASN A 175 -15.20 5.92 -21.48
N LYS A 176 -14.52 6.61 -20.55
CA LYS A 176 -14.83 6.61 -19.10
C LYS A 176 -14.85 5.21 -18.48
N HIS A 177 -14.03 4.31 -18.99
CA HIS A 177 -13.87 2.94 -18.52
C HIS A 177 -12.53 2.71 -17.81
N LEU A 178 -11.83 3.79 -17.43
CA LEU A 178 -10.58 3.74 -16.69
C LEU A 178 -10.80 3.91 -15.19
N ILE A 179 -10.31 2.95 -14.41
CA ILE A 179 -10.18 3.00 -12.95
C ILE A 179 -8.72 3.32 -12.64
N ASP A 180 -8.44 4.59 -12.37
CA ASP A 180 -7.13 5.10 -11.95
C ASP A 180 -7.22 5.76 -10.56
N ASP A 181 -6.13 6.42 -10.11
CA ASP A 181 -6.08 7.12 -8.83
C ASP A 181 -7.22 8.12 -8.63
N SER A 182 -7.63 8.83 -9.70
CA SER A 182 -8.69 9.84 -9.61
C SER A 182 -10.04 9.17 -9.40
N PHE A 183 -10.30 8.10 -10.16
CA PHE A 183 -11.51 7.29 -10.00
C PHE A 183 -11.61 6.69 -8.60
N VAL A 184 -10.53 6.08 -8.12
CA VAL A 184 -10.48 5.43 -6.81
C VAL A 184 -10.65 6.46 -5.69
N SER A 185 -10.03 7.62 -5.80
CA SER A 185 -10.20 8.72 -4.83
C SER A 185 -11.62 9.27 -4.80
N GLU A 186 -12.29 9.36 -5.95
CA GLU A 186 -13.68 9.80 -6.01
C GLU A 186 -14.62 8.75 -5.41
N TYR A 187 -14.56 7.50 -5.86
CA TYR A 187 -15.61 6.51 -5.57
C TYR A 187 -15.33 5.62 -4.34
N TYR A 188 -14.10 5.61 -3.82
CA TYR A 188 -13.66 4.73 -2.73
C TYR A 188 -13.07 5.45 -1.52
N ALA A 189 -13.12 6.80 -1.49
CA ALA A 189 -12.88 7.58 -0.27
C ALA A 189 -14.01 7.46 0.77
N GLY A 190 -15.20 7.00 0.38
CA GLY A 190 -16.34 6.87 1.28
C GLY A 190 -17.57 6.21 0.64
N SER A 191 -18.73 6.41 1.26
CA SER A 191 -20.02 5.86 0.79
C SER A 191 -20.86 6.85 -0.04
N GLU A 192 -20.49 8.13 -0.05
CA GLU A 192 -21.27 9.22 -0.66
C GLU A 192 -21.55 9.00 -2.16
N HIS A 193 -20.61 8.41 -2.89
CA HIS A 193 -20.69 8.22 -4.33
C HIS A 193 -21.17 6.84 -4.78
N ASN A 194 -21.64 5.98 -3.86
CA ASN A 194 -22.07 4.61 -4.19
C ASN A 194 -23.17 4.57 -5.26
N GLY A 195 -24.13 5.51 -5.23
CA GLY A 195 -25.18 5.59 -6.25
C GLY A 195 -24.63 5.92 -7.64
N LYS A 196 -23.71 6.88 -7.74
CA LYS A 196 -23.05 7.27 -9.00
C LYS A 196 -22.14 6.15 -9.53
N LEU A 197 -21.47 5.42 -8.63
CA LEU A 197 -20.60 4.29 -8.97
C LEU A 197 -21.36 3.17 -9.72
N MET A 198 -22.60 2.88 -9.31
CA MET A 198 -23.44 1.90 -10.01
C MET A 198 -23.67 2.31 -11.47
N THR A 199 -23.95 3.59 -11.74
CA THR A 199 -24.10 4.09 -13.12
C THR A 199 -22.79 4.07 -13.89
N ALA A 200 -21.67 4.35 -13.22
CA ALA A 200 -20.35 4.40 -13.84
C ALA A 200 -19.87 3.02 -14.33
N LEU A 201 -20.09 1.95 -13.54
CA LEU A 201 -19.46 0.64 -13.78
C LEU A 201 -20.43 -0.50 -14.13
N ALA A 202 -21.71 -0.42 -13.81
CA ALA A 202 -22.60 -1.56 -14.01
C ALA A 202 -22.71 -1.94 -15.49
N LYS A 203 -22.47 -3.23 -15.79
CA LYS A 203 -22.55 -3.81 -17.14
C LYS A 203 -21.59 -3.16 -18.15
N LYS A 204 -20.51 -2.54 -17.67
CA LYS A 204 -19.46 -2.04 -18.54
C LYS A 204 -18.54 -3.19 -18.96
N GLU A 205 -18.14 -3.16 -20.22
CA GLU A 205 -17.13 -4.03 -20.81
C GLU A 205 -15.86 -3.22 -21.04
N ASN A 206 -14.72 -3.90 -21.20
CA ASN A 206 -13.42 -3.27 -21.48
C ASN A 206 -13.01 -2.22 -20.44
N VAL A 207 -13.39 -2.46 -19.17
CA VAL A 207 -12.93 -1.62 -18.07
C VAL A 207 -11.47 -1.93 -17.80
N ILE A 208 -10.68 -0.87 -17.73
CA ILE A 208 -9.26 -0.93 -17.42
C ILE A 208 -9.05 -0.50 -15.98
N VAL A 209 -8.42 -1.35 -15.17
CA VAL A 209 -7.87 -1.03 -13.86
C VAL A 209 -6.40 -0.72 -14.03
N LEU A 210 -6.03 0.54 -13.82
CA LEU A 210 -4.66 1.02 -13.91
C LEU A 210 -4.14 1.26 -12.49
N PHE A 211 -3.44 0.26 -11.95
CA PHE A 211 -2.74 0.42 -10.66
C PHE A 211 -1.63 1.48 -10.80
N PRO A 212 -1.34 2.25 -9.75
CA PRO A 212 -0.28 3.24 -9.77
C PRO A 212 1.09 2.57 -9.96
N ASP A 213 2.03 3.31 -10.54
CA ASP A 213 3.44 2.92 -10.60
C ASP A 213 3.94 2.57 -9.17
N PRO A 214 4.30 1.30 -8.90
CA PRO A 214 4.64 0.86 -7.56
C PRO A 214 5.95 1.48 -7.07
N LEU A 215 6.85 1.93 -7.96
CA LEU A 215 8.08 2.61 -7.58
C LEU A 215 7.77 4.01 -7.03
N GLN A 216 7.00 4.81 -7.77
CA GLN A 216 6.58 6.13 -7.29
C GLN A 216 5.72 6.03 -6.02
N LEU A 217 4.86 5.00 -5.95
CA LEU A 217 4.05 4.73 -4.78
C LEU A 217 4.93 4.43 -3.57
N ILE A 218 5.93 3.53 -3.69
CA ILE A 218 6.77 3.14 -2.57
C ILE A 218 7.69 4.27 -2.12
N GLU A 219 8.26 5.05 -3.04
CA GLU A 219 9.11 6.20 -2.69
C GLU A 219 8.32 7.26 -1.91
N SER A 220 7.09 7.57 -2.38
CA SER A 220 6.20 8.49 -1.68
C SER A 220 5.78 7.94 -0.31
N PHE A 221 5.55 6.63 -0.22
CA PHE A 221 5.19 5.95 1.02
C PHE A 221 6.34 6.02 2.03
N VAL A 222 7.55 5.65 1.62
CA VAL A 222 8.80 5.74 2.40
C VAL A 222 9.04 7.15 2.91
N LYS A 223 8.87 8.16 2.05
CA LYS A 223 9.01 9.55 2.46
C LYS A 223 8.03 9.91 3.58
N ALA A 224 6.77 9.48 3.48
CA ALA A 224 5.78 9.68 4.55
C ALA A 224 6.13 8.92 5.83
N GLN A 225 6.72 7.72 5.74
CA GLN A 225 7.24 7.00 6.90
C GLN A 225 8.36 7.79 7.60
N GLN A 226 9.31 8.33 6.83
CA GLN A 226 10.41 9.14 7.34
C GLN A 226 9.90 10.43 8.01
N GLU A 227 8.94 11.11 7.38
CA GLU A 227 8.28 12.29 7.97
C GLU A 227 7.58 11.94 9.29
N PHE A 228 6.86 10.81 9.35
CA PHE A 228 6.23 10.34 10.58
C PHE A 228 7.25 10.03 11.69
N VAL A 229 8.34 9.33 11.36
CA VAL A 229 9.39 8.98 12.32
C VAL A 229 10.06 10.25 12.85
N SER A 230 10.42 11.20 11.98
CA SER A 230 10.98 12.49 12.37
C SER A 230 10.03 13.28 13.28
N LEU A 231 8.71 13.26 13.03
CA LEU A 231 7.76 13.89 13.95
C LEU A 231 7.84 13.33 15.38
N ILE A 232 8.10 12.03 15.55
CA ILE A 232 8.19 11.43 16.89
C ILE A 232 9.58 11.66 17.50
N VAL A 233 10.62 11.46 16.69
CA VAL A 233 12.01 11.57 17.13
C VAL A 233 12.36 13.01 17.47
N ASP A 234 11.94 13.99 16.68
CA ASP A 234 12.36 15.38 16.83
C ASP A 234 11.41 16.22 17.70
N ASN A 235 10.19 15.73 17.97
CA ASN A 235 9.20 16.45 18.77
C ASN A 235 8.93 15.76 20.10
N LYS A 236 9.46 16.34 21.18
CA LYS A 236 9.26 15.84 22.55
C LYS A 236 7.80 15.71 22.96
N VAL A 237 6.92 16.61 22.50
CA VAL A 237 5.48 16.56 22.84
C VAL A 237 4.83 15.33 22.21
N PHE A 238 5.07 15.07 20.93
CA PHE A 238 4.51 13.89 20.26
C PHE A 238 5.08 12.59 20.80
N ARG A 239 6.38 12.59 21.12
CA ARG A 239 7.04 11.50 21.82
C ARG A 239 6.34 11.18 23.15
N GLU A 240 6.15 12.18 24.01
CA GLU A 240 5.46 12.02 25.30
C GLU A 240 4.02 11.50 25.11
N ILE A 241 3.27 12.04 24.13
CA ILE A 241 1.91 11.57 23.83
C ILE A 241 1.90 10.08 23.45
N ILE A 242 2.78 9.67 22.53
CA ILE A 242 2.84 8.29 22.06
C ILE A 242 3.32 7.36 23.18
N THR A 243 4.37 7.71 23.89
CA THR A 243 4.91 6.91 25.00
C THR A 243 3.84 6.68 26.07
N ASN A 244 3.09 7.71 26.45
CA ASN A 244 2.01 7.59 27.45
C ASN A 244 0.84 6.71 26.98
N LYS A 245 0.51 6.74 25.68
CA LYS A 245 -0.58 5.92 25.12
C LYS A 245 -0.17 4.49 24.79
N ALA A 246 1.11 4.26 24.49
CA ALA A 246 1.62 2.96 24.04
C ALA A 246 2.29 2.14 25.16
N ASN A 247 2.62 2.74 26.30
CA ASN A 247 3.22 2.02 27.42
C ASN A 247 2.19 1.23 28.22
N LEU A 248 2.33 -0.10 28.20
CA LEU A 248 1.52 -1.05 28.97
C LEU A 248 1.45 -0.75 30.48
N ARG A 249 2.47 -0.13 31.09
CA ARG A 249 2.46 0.18 32.53
C ARG A 249 1.45 1.27 32.91
N ALA A 250 1.13 2.20 32.01
CA ALA A 250 0.18 3.28 32.29
C ALA A 250 -1.27 2.77 32.39
N SER A 251 -1.60 1.67 31.71
CA SER A 251 -2.93 1.06 31.78
C SER A 251 -3.13 0.18 33.01
N PHE A 252 -2.09 -0.48 33.52
CA PHE A 252 -2.19 -1.30 34.74
C PHE A 252 -2.23 -0.47 36.02
N SER A 253 -1.54 0.67 36.09
CA SER A 253 -1.62 1.57 37.25
C SER A 253 -2.93 2.34 37.36
N GLN A 254 -3.70 2.47 36.27
CA GLN A 254 -5.05 3.04 36.29
C GLN A 254 -6.15 2.01 36.62
N SER A 255 -5.87 0.71 36.51
CA SER A 255 -6.81 -0.34 36.91
C SER A 255 -6.74 -0.73 38.40
N GLU A 256 -5.77 -0.17 39.14
CA GLU A 256 -5.53 -0.43 40.56
C GLU A 256 -5.85 0.77 41.47
N ALA A 257 -6.48 1.83 40.94
CA ALA A 257 -6.95 3.01 41.67
C ALA A 257 -8.47 3.18 41.51
#